data_AF-A0A1U7LIF4-F1
#
_entry.id   AF-A0A1U7LIF4-F1
#
_cell.length_a   1.000
_cell.length_b   1.000
_cell.length_c   1.000
_cell.angle_alpha   90.00
_cell.angle_beta   90.00
_cell.angle_gamma   90.00
#
_symmetry.space_group_name_H-M   'P 1'
#
loop_
_entity.id
_entity.type
_entity.pdbx_description
1 polymer ?
#
loop_
_entity_poly.entity_id
_entity_poly.type
_entity_poly.pdbx_seq_one_letter_code
_entity_poly.pdbx_strand_id
1 'polypeptide(L)'
;MSVNWVSIQENNRKPIPLDPQETFLYERSGVHLSLKTGSSYPADHAINISIQSSNGALFLSNRRVVYISEQNAKKTPETFTDFSTQIHRIQDGRLYQPWLGANYYECAVQPVANGGLPSVMAITKFTFNNGGAFEFQTKFSELQERIHAMGGDASQIHHLEDLPVYAVLGQNESSLIPESISRTQENEAPPPMDAPPAYDDAVVAK
;
A
#
# COMPACT_ATOMS: atom_id res chain seq x y z
N MET A 1 3.04 13.49 9.47
CA MET A 1 2.75 14.17 8.19
C MET A 1 3.76 15.28 8.01
N SER A 2 4.22 15.56 6.80
CA SER A 2 5.11 16.68 6.52
C SER A 2 4.83 17.23 5.11
N VAL A 3 4.88 18.54 4.98
CA VAL A 3 4.92 19.24 3.69
C VAL A 3 6.36 19.73 3.46
N ASN A 4 6.87 19.54 2.24
CA ASN A 4 8.21 19.98 1.83
C ASN A 4 9.34 19.41 2.72
N TRP A 5 9.30 18.12 3.07
CA TRP A 5 10.32 17.49 3.93
C TRP A 5 10.67 16.05 3.53
N VAL A 6 10.36 15.65 2.29
CA VAL A 6 10.76 14.33 1.79
C VAL A 6 12.18 14.40 1.24
N SER A 7 13.04 13.49 1.69
CA SER A 7 14.33 13.26 1.06
C SER A 7 14.14 12.52 -0.26
N ILE A 8 14.64 13.10 -1.34
CA ILE A 8 14.43 12.62 -2.70
C ILE A 8 15.79 12.25 -3.31
N GLN A 9 15.87 11.12 -4.01
CA GLN A 9 17.06 10.73 -4.74
C GLN A 9 17.28 11.64 -5.96
N GLU A 10 18.51 12.12 -6.16
CA GLU A 10 18.84 13.09 -7.21
C GLU A 10 18.67 12.52 -8.64
N ASN A 11 18.83 11.21 -8.82
CA ASN A 11 18.86 10.57 -10.13
C ASN A 11 17.47 10.25 -10.70
N ASN A 12 16.50 9.87 -9.86
CA ASN A 12 15.22 9.32 -10.30
C ASN A 12 14.01 10.00 -9.66
N ARG A 13 14.22 11.04 -8.84
CA ARG A 13 13.18 11.75 -8.07
C ARG A 13 12.28 10.84 -7.23
N LYS A 14 12.77 9.68 -6.80
CA LYS A 14 12.05 8.78 -5.89
C LYS A 14 12.34 9.13 -4.42
N PRO A 15 11.36 8.92 -3.53
CA PRO A 15 11.58 9.09 -2.10
C PRO A 15 12.60 8.10 -1.56
N ILE A 16 13.46 8.57 -0.66
CA ILE A 16 14.39 7.72 0.08
C ILE A 16 13.64 7.04 1.25
N PRO A 17 13.77 5.72 1.42
CA PRO A 17 13.27 5.01 2.60
C PRO A 17 13.75 5.65 3.92
N LEU A 18 12.87 5.80 4.90
CA LEU A 18 13.19 6.35 6.23
C LEU A 18 14.06 5.38 7.05
N ASP A 19 13.88 4.09 6.81
CA ASP A 19 14.57 3.01 7.48
C ASP A 19 14.68 1.78 6.54
N PRO A 20 15.53 0.78 6.87
CA PRO A 20 15.73 -0.38 6.00
C PRO A 20 14.49 -1.27 5.81
N GLN A 21 13.45 -1.13 6.64
CA GLN A 21 12.22 -1.91 6.55
C GLN A 21 11.13 -1.19 5.75
N GLU A 22 11.33 0.09 5.39
CA GLU A 22 10.39 0.80 4.51
C GLU A 22 10.54 0.29 3.07
N THR A 23 9.45 -0.29 2.53
CA THR A 23 9.37 -0.80 1.17
C THR A 23 8.24 -0.12 0.41
N PHE A 24 8.51 0.35 -0.81
CA PHE A 24 7.50 0.94 -1.68
C PHE A 24 6.71 -0.15 -2.41
N LEU A 25 5.39 -0.12 -2.24
CA LEU A 25 4.43 -1.12 -2.67
C LEU A 25 3.64 -0.68 -3.92
N TYR A 26 3.57 0.63 -4.17
CA TYR A 26 2.90 1.21 -5.33
C TYR A 26 3.53 2.57 -5.69
N GLU A 27 3.57 2.86 -6.99
CA GLU A 27 4.08 4.10 -7.57
C GLU A 27 3.24 4.49 -8.81
N ARG A 28 2.87 5.77 -8.91
CA ARG A 28 2.12 6.30 -10.06
C ARG A 28 2.41 7.77 -10.33
N SER A 29 2.91 8.08 -11.52
CA SER A 29 2.99 9.45 -12.07
C SER A 29 1.66 9.93 -12.65
N GLY A 30 1.55 11.23 -12.93
CA GLY A 30 0.33 11.81 -13.50
C GLY A 30 -0.77 12.04 -12.47
N VAL A 31 -0.41 12.22 -11.20
CA VAL A 31 -1.33 12.45 -10.09
C VAL A 31 -1.37 13.93 -9.72
N HIS A 32 -2.57 14.50 -9.68
CA HIS A 32 -2.81 15.84 -9.15
C HIS A 32 -3.09 15.75 -7.65
N LEU A 33 -2.50 16.65 -6.86
CA LEU A 33 -2.75 16.80 -5.43
C LEU A 33 -3.55 18.07 -5.16
N SER A 34 -4.59 17.96 -4.34
CA SER A 34 -5.23 19.10 -3.68
C SER A 34 -5.33 18.81 -2.19
N LEU A 35 -4.85 19.72 -1.36
CA LEU A 35 -4.92 19.63 0.10
C LEU A 35 -5.55 20.91 0.64
N LYS A 36 -6.53 20.78 1.53
CA LYS A 36 -7.21 21.91 2.17
C LYS A 36 -7.34 21.68 3.67
N THR A 37 -7.06 22.71 4.44
CA THR A 37 -7.32 22.75 5.88
C THR A 37 -8.34 23.83 6.20
N GLY A 38 -9.12 23.62 7.26
CA GLY A 38 -10.15 24.57 7.68
C GLY A 38 -11.41 24.53 6.81
N SER A 39 -12.55 24.82 7.43
CA SER A 39 -13.83 24.98 6.73
C SER A 39 -14.77 25.99 7.42
N SER A 40 -14.26 26.73 8.40
CA SER A 40 -15.06 27.56 9.29
C SER A 40 -14.97 29.04 8.90
N TYR A 41 -16.13 29.71 8.93
CA TYR A 41 -16.26 31.16 8.83
C TYR A 41 -16.17 31.77 10.25
N PRO A 42 -15.51 32.92 10.45
CA PRO A 42 -14.77 33.71 9.47
C PRO A 42 -13.45 33.05 9.04
N ALA A 43 -12.96 33.43 7.86
CA ALA A 43 -11.73 32.90 7.29
C ALA A 43 -10.51 33.32 8.13
N ASP A 44 -10.12 32.49 9.10
CA ASP A 44 -8.84 32.62 9.77
C ASP A 44 -7.74 32.03 8.88
N HIS A 45 -6.91 32.90 8.31
CA HIS A 45 -5.81 32.52 7.43
C HIS A 45 -4.77 31.61 8.11
N ALA A 46 -4.70 31.56 9.44
CA ALA A 46 -3.79 30.67 10.15
C ALA A 46 -4.20 29.19 10.07
N ILE A 47 -5.50 28.91 9.93
CA ILE A 47 -6.04 27.53 9.85
C ILE A 47 -6.49 27.14 8.44
N ASN A 48 -6.75 28.13 7.57
CA ASN A 48 -7.21 27.91 6.20
C ASN A 48 -6.04 27.90 5.21
N ILE A 49 -5.50 26.71 4.94
CA ILE A 49 -4.44 26.49 3.95
C ILE A 49 -5.02 25.73 2.77
N SER A 50 -4.65 26.13 1.55
CA SER A 50 -4.99 25.41 0.32
C SER A 50 -3.72 25.21 -0.51
N ILE A 51 -3.32 23.96 -0.68
CA ILE A 51 -2.15 23.54 -1.48
C ILE A 51 -2.64 22.76 -2.68
N GLN A 52 -2.09 23.05 -3.86
CA GLN A 52 -2.39 22.30 -5.08
C GLN A 52 -1.10 22.04 -5.86
N SER A 53 -1.05 20.89 -6.52
CA SER A 53 0.01 20.51 -7.46
C SER A 53 -0.65 19.82 -8.64
N SER A 54 -0.50 20.36 -9.85
CA SER A 54 -1.27 19.85 -10.99
C SER A 54 -0.70 18.58 -11.61
N ASN A 55 0.56 18.29 -11.35
CA ASN A 55 1.19 17.04 -11.76
C ASN A 55 2.30 16.61 -10.78
N GLY A 56 2.40 15.30 -10.57
CA GLY A 56 3.37 14.69 -9.67
C GLY A 56 3.24 13.17 -9.64
N ALA A 57 4.10 12.56 -8.82
CA ALA A 57 4.11 11.13 -8.58
C ALA A 57 3.67 10.80 -7.15
N LEU A 58 2.78 9.82 -7.04
CA LEU A 58 2.28 9.26 -5.78
C LEU A 58 2.98 7.93 -5.51
N PHE A 59 3.48 7.76 -4.30
CA PHE A 59 4.14 6.57 -3.81
C PHE A 59 3.41 6.09 -2.55
N LEU A 60 3.24 4.79 -2.43
CA LEU A 60 2.74 4.13 -1.23
C LEU A 60 3.81 3.16 -0.76
N SER A 61 4.30 3.36 0.45
CA SER A 61 5.11 2.37 1.17
C SER A 61 4.29 1.66 2.23
N ASN A 62 4.88 0.66 2.88
CA ASN A 62 4.32 0.05 4.09
C ASN A 62 4.23 1.03 5.28
N ARG A 63 4.83 2.22 5.22
CA ARG A 63 4.84 3.20 6.34
C ARG A 63 3.97 4.43 6.05
N ARG A 64 3.96 4.89 4.80
CA ARG A 64 3.45 6.22 4.44
C ARG A 64 3.02 6.31 2.98
N VAL A 65 2.16 7.30 2.73
CA VAL A 65 1.90 7.86 1.41
C VAL A 65 2.84 9.05 1.20
N VAL A 66 3.45 9.13 0.03
CA VAL A 66 4.34 10.23 -0.37
C VAL A 66 3.90 10.75 -1.73
N TYR A 67 3.79 12.06 -1.87
CA TYR A 67 3.56 12.75 -3.13
C TYR A 67 4.74 13.65 -3.42
N ILE A 68 5.25 13.60 -4.65
CA ILE A 68 6.33 14.48 -5.12
C ILE A 68 5.80 15.25 -6.32
N SER A 69 5.81 16.58 -6.23
CA SER A 69 5.42 17.46 -7.33
C SER A 69 6.47 17.43 -8.43
N GLU A 70 6.03 17.19 -9.67
CA GLU A 70 6.93 17.26 -10.83
C GLU A 70 7.20 18.71 -11.23
N GLN A 71 6.29 19.64 -10.90
CA GLN A 71 6.31 21.05 -11.33
C GLN A 71 7.41 21.86 -10.64
N ASN A 72 7.66 21.58 -9.36
CA ASN A 72 8.54 22.39 -8.53
C ASN A 72 9.76 21.55 -8.11
N ALA A 73 10.65 21.27 -9.06
CA ALA A 73 11.88 20.51 -8.79
C ALA A 73 12.85 21.26 -7.84
N LYS A 74 12.79 22.59 -7.81
CA LYS A 74 13.63 23.42 -6.94
C LYS A 74 12.85 23.81 -5.69
N LYS A 75 13.34 23.37 -4.52
CA LYS A 75 12.77 23.74 -3.22
C LYS A 75 13.05 25.21 -2.92
N THR A 76 12.03 26.05 -3.08
CA THR A 76 12.02 27.42 -2.54
C THR A 76 11.08 27.46 -1.32
N PRO A 77 11.25 28.43 -0.40
CA PRO A 77 10.43 28.50 0.82
C PRO A 77 8.92 28.59 0.55
N GLU A 78 8.55 29.15 -0.59
CA GLU A 78 7.15 29.44 -0.94
C GLU A 78 6.52 28.37 -1.85
N THR A 79 7.33 27.46 -2.41
CA THR A 79 6.85 26.46 -3.37
C THR A 79 6.56 25.13 -2.70
N PHE A 80 5.36 24.61 -2.95
CA PHE A 80 5.05 23.21 -2.63
C PHE A 80 5.83 22.26 -3.56
N THR A 81 6.53 21.31 -2.97
CA THR A 81 7.43 20.36 -3.64
C THR A 81 7.06 18.91 -3.33
N ASP A 82 6.68 18.61 -2.09
CA ASP A 82 6.36 17.26 -1.67
C ASP A 82 5.39 17.25 -0.47
N PHE A 83 4.70 16.14 -0.31
CA PHE A 83 3.82 15.84 0.81
C PHE A 83 4.08 14.40 1.27
N SER A 84 4.06 14.18 2.58
CA SER A 84 4.15 12.84 3.15
C SER A 84 3.23 12.68 4.35
N THR A 85 2.55 11.54 4.46
CA THR A 85 1.77 11.20 5.64
C THR A 85 1.83 9.72 5.97
N GLN A 86 1.83 9.40 7.26
CA GLN A 86 1.82 8.02 7.75
C GLN A 86 0.44 7.40 7.51
N ILE A 87 0.41 6.10 7.24
CA ILE A 87 -0.85 5.40 6.89
C ILE A 87 -1.89 5.53 8.01
N HIS A 88 -1.50 5.37 9.27
CA HIS A 88 -2.41 5.48 10.42
C HIS A 88 -2.98 6.89 10.64
N ARG A 89 -2.48 7.92 9.93
CA ARG A 89 -2.99 9.30 10.00
C ARG A 89 -3.99 9.62 8.90
N ILE A 90 -4.22 8.68 7.99
CA ILE A 90 -5.21 8.79 6.91
C ILE A 90 -6.51 8.15 7.41
N GLN A 91 -7.60 8.90 7.30
CA GLN A 91 -8.94 8.52 7.74
C GLN A 91 -9.95 8.79 6.63
N ASP A 92 -11.09 8.11 6.69
CA ASP A 92 -12.24 8.32 5.79
C ASP A 92 -11.91 8.31 4.29
N GLY A 93 -10.92 7.49 3.91
CA GLY A 93 -10.44 7.41 2.54
C GLY A 93 -11.42 6.74 1.60
N ARG A 94 -11.74 7.39 0.47
CA ARG A 94 -12.71 6.89 -0.51
C ARG A 94 -12.27 7.18 -1.94
N LEU A 95 -12.48 6.20 -2.81
CA LEU A 95 -12.35 6.34 -4.25
C LEU A 95 -13.65 6.88 -4.85
N TYR A 96 -13.52 7.91 -5.69
CA TYR A 96 -14.61 8.50 -6.45
C TYR A 96 -14.41 8.30 -7.95
N GLN A 97 -15.48 7.90 -8.62
CA GLN A 97 -15.53 7.62 -10.06
C GLN A 97 -16.55 8.54 -10.73
N PRO A 98 -16.18 9.80 -11.02
CA PRO A 98 -17.09 10.71 -11.70
C PRO A 98 -17.41 10.20 -13.11
N TRP A 99 -18.63 10.44 -13.59
CA TRP A 99 -19.03 10.08 -14.96
C TRP A 99 -18.21 10.84 -16.01
N LEU A 100 -17.81 12.07 -15.70
CA LEU A 100 -16.91 12.89 -16.51
C LEU A 100 -15.73 13.36 -15.65
N GLY A 101 -14.51 13.04 -16.09
CA GLY A 101 -13.27 13.43 -15.42
C GLY A 101 -12.48 12.24 -14.89
N ALA A 102 -11.33 12.52 -14.27
CA ALA A 102 -10.45 11.51 -13.72
C ALA A 102 -10.95 11.00 -12.36
N ASN A 103 -10.73 9.71 -12.09
CA ASN A 103 -10.96 9.12 -10.77
C ASN A 103 -10.06 9.80 -9.74
N TYR A 104 -10.56 9.94 -8.52
CA TYR A 104 -9.78 10.51 -7.43
C TYR A 104 -10.02 9.78 -6.13
N TYR A 105 -8.98 9.71 -5.32
CA TYR A 105 -9.04 9.24 -3.95
C TYR A 105 -9.04 10.47 -3.03
N GLU A 106 -10.04 10.58 -2.16
CA GLU A 106 -10.15 11.65 -1.18
C GLU A 106 -10.09 11.06 0.24
N CYS A 107 -9.34 11.71 1.13
CA CYS A 107 -9.20 11.28 2.51
C CYS A 107 -8.97 12.47 3.46
N ALA A 108 -9.25 12.25 4.74
CA ALA A 108 -8.87 13.12 5.83
C ALA A 108 -7.48 12.74 6.34
N VAL A 109 -6.58 13.71 6.50
CA VAL A 109 -5.22 13.49 6.98
C VAL A 109 -4.99 14.30 8.25
N GLN A 110 -4.65 13.60 9.34
CA GLN A 110 -4.36 14.23 10.62
C GLN A 110 -2.96 14.85 10.62
N PRO A 111 -2.84 16.18 10.82
CA PRO A 111 -1.53 16.81 10.89
C PRO A 111 -0.72 16.43 12.12
N VAL A 112 0.56 16.78 12.08
CA VAL A 112 1.47 16.69 13.22
C VAL A 112 2.06 18.06 13.49
N ALA A 113 2.42 18.32 14.74
CA ALA A 113 3.15 19.51 15.11
C ALA A 113 4.42 19.65 14.26
N ASN A 114 4.73 20.87 13.82
CA ASN A 114 5.87 21.19 12.95
C ASN A 114 5.86 20.49 11.57
N GLY A 115 4.72 19.92 11.13
CA GLY A 115 4.58 19.26 9.83
C GLY A 115 4.30 20.20 8.65
N GLY A 116 4.31 21.52 8.85
CA GLY A 116 4.02 22.52 7.81
C GLY A 116 2.53 22.78 7.54
N LEU A 117 1.63 22.26 8.38
CA LEU A 117 0.19 22.49 8.33
C LEU A 117 -0.36 22.77 9.74
N PRO A 118 -1.47 23.52 9.85
CA PRO A 118 -2.14 23.79 11.13
C PRO A 118 -2.67 22.50 11.76
N SER A 119 -2.89 22.50 13.07
CA SER A 119 -3.39 21.34 13.83
C SER A 119 -4.90 21.10 13.65
N VAL A 120 -5.38 21.16 12.42
CA VAL A 120 -6.77 20.88 12.02
C VAL A 120 -6.79 19.84 10.91
N MET A 121 -7.83 19.03 10.82
CA MET A 121 -7.88 17.95 9.82
C MET A 121 -7.73 18.50 8.39
N ALA A 122 -6.88 17.85 7.59
CA ALA A 122 -6.61 18.24 6.21
C ALA A 122 -7.36 17.32 5.24
N ILE A 123 -8.23 17.85 4.40
CA ILE A 123 -8.87 17.09 3.32
C ILE A 123 -7.90 17.05 2.15
N THR A 124 -7.45 15.84 1.81
CA THR A 124 -6.45 15.59 0.77
C THR A 124 -7.09 14.78 -0.34
N LYS A 125 -6.87 15.21 -1.58
CA LYS A 125 -7.38 14.57 -2.79
C LYS A 125 -6.24 14.28 -3.76
N PHE A 126 -6.17 13.02 -4.20
CA PHE A 126 -5.28 12.54 -5.24
C PHE A 126 -6.11 12.22 -6.49
N THR A 127 -5.94 12.99 -7.56
CA THR A 127 -6.67 12.79 -8.83
C THR A 127 -5.74 12.13 -9.85
N PHE A 128 -6.17 10.99 -10.38
CA PHE A 128 -5.35 10.08 -11.20
C PHE A 128 -5.66 10.26 -12.68
N ASN A 129 -4.91 11.13 -13.37
CA ASN A 129 -5.19 11.46 -14.77
C ASN A 129 -4.90 10.30 -15.73
N ASN A 130 -3.98 9.41 -15.36
CA ASN A 130 -3.49 8.33 -16.21
C ASN A 130 -3.90 6.94 -15.68
N GLY A 131 -5.01 6.87 -14.92
CA GLY A 131 -5.46 5.65 -14.28
C GLY A 131 -4.66 5.27 -13.02
N GLY A 132 -4.88 4.06 -12.51
CA GLY A 132 -4.21 3.56 -11.30
C GLY A 132 -4.91 3.88 -9.97
N ALA A 133 -6.04 4.59 -9.98
CA ALA A 133 -6.78 4.95 -8.77
C ALA A 133 -7.36 3.72 -8.03
N PHE A 134 -7.88 2.74 -8.78
CA PHE A 134 -8.36 1.49 -8.19
C PHE A 134 -7.23 0.66 -7.59
N GLU A 135 -6.12 0.52 -8.31
CA GLU A 135 -4.94 -0.18 -7.84
C GLU A 135 -4.43 0.44 -6.53
N PHE A 136 -4.38 1.78 -6.47
CA PHE A 136 -4.06 2.51 -5.24
C PHE A 136 -5.03 2.18 -4.11
N GLN A 137 -6.36 2.29 -4.33
CA GLN A 137 -7.36 1.98 -3.31
C GLN A 137 -7.22 0.54 -2.81
N THR A 138 -7.06 -0.43 -3.70
CA THR A 138 -6.91 -1.85 -3.33
C THR A 138 -5.67 -2.05 -2.46
N LYS A 139 -4.49 -1.60 -2.94
CA LYS A 139 -3.22 -1.75 -2.20
C LYS A 139 -3.24 -1.01 -0.88
N PHE A 140 -3.85 0.17 -0.83
CA PHE A 140 -3.99 0.96 0.40
C PHE A 140 -4.90 0.27 1.43
N SER A 141 -6.05 -0.27 0.98
CA SER A 141 -7.01 -0.94 1.87
C SER A 141 -6.41 -2.23 2.43
N GLU A 142 -5.79 -3.05 1.58
CA GLU A 142 -5.09 -4.27 1.97
C GLU A 142 -3.98 -3.98 2.99
N LEU A 143 -3.22 -2.91 2.77
CA LEU A 143 -2.18 -2.48 3.70
C LEU A 143 -2.75 -2.03 5.05
N GLN A 144 -3.84 -1.26 5.06
CA GLN A 144 -4.50 -0.86 6.30
C GLN A 144 -4.99 -2.07 7.10
N GLU A 145 -5.61 -3.04 6.43
CA GLU A 145 -6.08 -4.29 7.05
C GLU A 145 -4.94 -5.10 7.66
N ARG A 146 -3.81 -5.25 6.94
CA ARG A 146 -2.62 -5.95 7.45
C ARG A 146 -1.99 -5.24 8.64
N ILE A 147 -1.85 -3.91 8.60
CA ILE A 147 -1.34 -3.13 9.73
C ILE A 147 -2.25 -3.32 10.96
N HIS A 148 -3.56 -3.31 10.76
CA HIS A 148 -4.52 -3.55 11.83
C HIS A 148 -4.38 -4.96 12.41
N ALA A 149 -4.26 -5.99 11.57
CA ALA A 149 -4.06 -7.38 11.99
C ALA A 149 -2.76 -7.59 12.78
N MET A 150 -1.71 -6.82 12.48
CA MET A 150 -0.41 -6.86 13.17
C MET A 150 -0.32 -5.93 14.39
N GLY A 151 -1.45 -5.39 14.87
CA GLY A 151 -1.48 -4.51 16.05
C GLY A 151 -0.81 -3.15 15.84
N GLY A 152 -0.76 -2.68 14.58
CA GLY A 152 -0.15 -1.41 14.20
C GLY A 152 1.30 -1.50 13.73
N ASP A 153 1.93 -2.68 13.77
CA ASP A 153 3.28 -2.85 13.26
C ASP A 153 3.29 -3.10 11.75
N ALA A 154 3.85 -2.14 11.00
CA ALA A 154 3.99 -2.23 9.55
C ALA A 154 5.37 -2.73 9.09
N SER A 155 6.30 -2.99 10.03
CA SER A 155 7.70 -3.32 9.73
C SER A 155 7.88 -4.61 8.92
N GLN A 156 6.96 -5.57 9.10
CA GLN A 156 7.03 -6.89 8.46
C GLN A 156 6.31 -6.94 7.10
N ILE A 157 5.64 -5.86 6.68
CA ILE A 157 4.86 -5.84 5.44
C ILE A 157 5.76 -5.42 4.27
N HIS A 158 6.30 -6.40 3.54
CA HIS A 158 7.21 -6.17 2.41
C HIS A 158 6.56 -6.37 1.03
N HIS A 159 5.52 -7.20 0.94
CA HIS A 159 4.75 -7.44 -0.27
C HIS A 159 3.27 -7.56 0.08
N LEU A 160 2.41 -7.09 -0.82
CA LEU A 160 0.94 -7.15 -0.74
C LEU A 160 0.39 -8.26 -1.66
N GLU A 161 1.13 -9.35 -1.80
CA GLU A 161 0.68 -10.53 -2.52
C GLU A 161 0.46 -11.63 -1.48
N ASP A 162 -0.54 -12.47 -1.69
CA ASP A 162 -0.73 -13.64 -0.84
C ASP A 162 0.35 -14.66 -1.14
N LEU A 163 0.85 -15.32 -0.10
CA LEU A 163 1.77 -16.44 -0.28
C LEU A 163 1.08 -17.50 -1.15
N PRO A 164 1.80 -18.11 -2.11
CA PRO A 164 1.21 -19.16 -2.93
C PRO A 164 0.65 -20.25 -2.02
N VAL A 165 -0.61 -20.60 -2.23
CA VAL A 165 -1.21 -21.76 -1.58
C VAL A 165 -0.46 -22.97 -2.10
N TYR A 166 0.40 -23.56 -1.26
CA TYR A 166 1.00 -24.83 -1.58
C TYR A 166 -0.14 -25.83 -1.79
N ALA A 167 -0.26 -26.34 -3.00
CA ALA A 167 -1.11 -27.49 -3.26
C ALA A 167 -0.60 -28.62 -2.36
N VAL A 168 -1.40 -29.01 -1.37
CA VAL A 168 -1.15 -30.23 -0.61
C VAL A 168 -1.30 -31.37 -1.62
N LEU A 169 -0.18 -31.95 -2.05
CA LEU A 169 -0.19 -33.18 -2.81
C LEU A 169 -0.70 -34.29 -1.89
N GLY A 170 -2.02 -34.51 -1.91
CA GLY A 170 -2.64 -35.63 -1.24
C GLY A 170 -3.94 -35.28 -0.56
N GLN A 171 -5.01 -35.13 -1.34
CA GLN A 171 -6.33 -35.63 -0.96
C GLN A 171 -7.18 -35.79 -2.23
N ASN A 172 -7.56 -37.04 -2.49
CA ASN A 172 -8.43 -37.47 -3.59
C ASN A 172 -9.74 -36.67 -3.57
N GLU A 173 -9.96 -35.82 -4.57
CA GLU A 173 -11.31 -35.55 -5.06
C GLU A 173 -11.41 -36.02 -6.51
N SER A 174 -12.18 -37.08 -6.66
CA SER A 174 -12.55 -37.67 -7.93
C SER A 174 -13.43 -36.72 -8.74
N SER A 175 -13.25 -36.81 -10.06
CA SER A 175 -14.19 -36.50 -11.13
C SER A 175 -14.34 -35.04 -11.57
N LEU A 176 -13.76 -34.71 -12.73
CA LEU A 176 -14.45 -34.66 -14.04
C LEU A 176 -13.57 -33.92 -15.07
N ILE A 177 -12.74 -34.63 -15.85
CA ILE A 177 -12.29 -34.16 -17.18
C ILE A 177 -12.19 -35.38 -18.14
N PRO A 178 -12.62 -35.27 -19.41
CA PRO A 178 -12.88 -36.41 -20.30
C PRO A 178 -11.62 -37.02 -20.94
N GLU A 179 -11.77 -38.28 -21.34
CA GLU A 179 -10.84 -39.09 -22.12
C GLU A 179 -10.27 -38.40 -23.36
N SER A 180 -8.97 -38.50 -23.57
CA SER A 180 -8.39 -39.26 -24.69
C SER A 180 -6.87 -39.11 -24.73
N ILE A 181 -6.17 -40.23 -24.85
CA ILE A 181 -5.08 -40.53 -25.81
C ILE A 181 -4.22 -41.67 -25.22
N SER A 182 -4.30 -42.81 -25.90
CA SER A 182 -3.52 -44.02 -25.69
C SER A 182 -2.03 -43.78 -25.92
N ARG A 183 -1.16 -44.25 -25.01
CA ARG A 183 0.19 -44.72 -25.37
C ARG A 183 0.75 -45.68 -24.32
N THR A 184 1.01 -46.90 -24.77
CA THR A 184 1.68 -48.01 -24.09
C THR A 184 3.14 -47.69 -23.78
N GLN A 185 3.63 -48.04 -22.58
CA GLN A 185 4.89 -48.78 -22.37
C GLN A 185 5.12 -49.14 -20.89
N GLU A 186 5.53 -50.39 -20.69
CA GLU A 186 5.97 -51.01 -19.44
C GLU A 186 7.14 -50.28 -18.78
N ASN A 187 7.16 -50.20 -17.45
CA ASN A 187 8.39 -50.33 -16.65
C ASN A 187 8.05 -50.63 -15.18
N GLU A 188 8.77 -51.61 -14.64
CA GLU A 188 8.69 -52.22 -13.31
C GLU A 188 8.67 -51.24 -12.12
N ALA A 189 7.90 -51.59 -11.09
CA ALA A 189 7.87 -50.94 -9.79
C ALA A 189 9.02 -51.42 -8.89
N PRO A 190 9.70 -50.54 -8.12
CA PRO A 190 10.58 -50.97 -7.03
C PRO A 190 9.76 -51.43 -5.81
N PRO A 191 10.30 -52.35 -4.98
CA PRO A 191 9.57 -52.93 -3.84
C PRO A 191 9.28 -51.89 -2.74
N PRO A 192 8.19 -52.06 -1.98
CA PRO A 192 7.81 -51.12 -0.92
C PRO A 192 8.80 -51.20 0.25
N MET A 193 9.33 -50.05 0.67
CA MET A 193 10.07 -49.90 1.93
C MET A 193 9.11 -50.03 3.11
N ASP A 194 9.48 -50.86 4.09
CA ASP A 194 8.74 -51.06 5.34
C ASP A 194 8.51 -49.75 6.10
N ALA A 195 7.31 -49.62 6.67
CA ALA A 195 6.92 -48.47 7.49
C ALA A 195 7.79 -48.37 8.76
N PRO A 196 8.11 -47.15 9.24
CA PRO A 196 8.85 -46.99 10.47
C PRO A 196 8.04 -47.49 11.69
N PRO A 197 8.71 -48.05 12.71
CA PRO A 197 8.04 -48.63 13.87
C PRO A 197 7.21 -47.59 14.63
N ALA A 198 6.01 -47.99 15.03
CA ALA A 198 5.15 -47.21 15.91
C ALA A 198 5.83 -47.02 17.27
N TYR A 199 5.82 -45.79 17.79
CA TYR A 199 6.24 -45.50 19.16
C TYR A 199 5.16 -45.98 20.13
N ASP A 200 5.48 -46.97 20.96
CA ASP A 200 4.65 -47.35 22.10
C ASP A 200 4.71 -46.26 23.18
N ASP A 201 3.53 -45.84 23.64
CA ASP A 201 3.33 -44.90 24.74
C ASP A 201 4.01 -45.41 26.01
N ALA A 202 4.96 -44.64 26.55
CA ALA A 202 5.57 -44.91 27.83
C ALA A 202 4.53 -44.76 28.96
N VAL A 203 4.08 -45.89 29.47
CA VAL A 203 3.21 -45.99 30.65
C VAL A 203 3.93 -45.42 31.86
N VAL A 204 3.28 -44.43 32.47
CA VAL A 204 3.57 -43.84 33.78
C VAL A 204 3.70 -44.93 34.85
N ALA A 205 4.80 -44.91 35.60
CA ALA A 205 4.91 -45.63 36.87
C ALA A 205 5.16 -44.65 38.02
N LYS A 206 4.43 -44.92 39.11
CA LYS A 206 4.21 -44.16 40.34
C LYS A 206 5.45 -43.63 41.06
#